data_AF-A0AAP8HT96-F1
#
_entry.id   AF-A0AAP8HT96-F1
#
_cell.length_a   1.000
_cell.length_b   1.000
_cell.length_c   1.000
_cell.angle_alpha   90.00
_cell.angle_beta   90.00
_cell.angle_gamma   90.00
#
_symmetry.space_group_name_H-M   'P 1'
#
loop_
_entity.id
_entity.type
_entity.pdbx_description
1 polymer ?
#
loop_
_entity_poly.entity_id
_entity_poly.type
_entity_poly.pdbx_seq_one_letter_code
_entity_poly.pdbx_strand_id
1 'polypeptide(L)'
;EKDNQGKPDVARAQLASAYADDNADIAVGPTSSGVALAMLPIAEEYEKILLVEPAVADSITGDKWNKYIFRTGRNSSQDAIANAVAFDQPDT
;
A
#
# COMPACT_ATOMS: atom_id res chain seq x y z
N GLU A 1 12.51 -9.45 -7.81
CA GLU A 1 12.24 -8.87 -6.47
C GLU A 1 13.23 -7.74 -6.23
N LYS A 2 12.80 -6.59 -5.70
CA LYS A 2 13.65 -5.42 -5.41
C LYS A 2 13.43 -5.01 -3.94
N ASP A 3 14.51 -4.94 -3.16
CA ASP A 3 14.46 -4.52 -1.74
C ASP A 3 14.48 -2.99 -1.65
N ASN A 4 13.42 -2.41 -1.09
CA ASN A 4 13.29 -0.98 -0.88
C ASN A 4 13.96 -0.47 0.41
N GLN A 5 14.47 -1.37 1.26
CA GLN A 5 15.15 -1.05 2.54
C GLN A 5 14.29 -0.24 3.52
N GLY A 6 12.96 -0.26 3.36
CA GLY A 6 12.04 0.60 4.10
C GLY A 6 12.14 2.09 3.75
N LYS A 7 12.84 2.44 2.66
CA LYS A 7 13.12 3.82 2.26
C LYS A 7 12.18 4.29 1.14
N PRO A 8 11.38 5.36 1.36
CA PRO A 8 10.42 5.85 0.37
C PRO A 8 11.02 6.23 -0.98
N ASP A 9 12.20 6.86 -0.99
CA ASP A 9 12.91 7.30 -2.19
C ASP A 9 13.38 6.11 -3.04
N VAL A 10 13.93 5.08 -2.39
CA VAL A 10 14.34 3.84 -3.07
C VAL A 10 13.13 3.14 -3.70
N ALA A 11 12.03 3.02 -2.95
CA ALA A 11 10.82 2.35 -3.42
C ALA A 11 10.20 3.06 -4.64
N ARG A 12 10.16 4.40 -4.62
CA ARG A 12 9.68 5.22 -5.74
C ARG A 12 10.52 5.01 -7.00
N ALA A 13 11.85 5.05 -6.86
CA ALA A 13 12.75 4.84 -7.98
C ALA A 13 12.61 3.42 -8.57
N GLN A 14 12.51 2.41 -7.71
CA GLN A 14 12.30 1.02 -8.12
C GLN A 14 10.97 0.81 -8.84
N LEU A 15 9.89 1.46 -8.38
CA LEU A 15 8.57 1.39 -9.01
C LEU A 15 8.56 2.08 -10.37
N ALA A 16 9.12 3.28 -10.46
CA ALA A 16 9.24 4.01 -11.73
C ALA A 16 10.04 3.18 -12.76
N SER A 17 11.17 2.60 -12.35
CA SER A 17 11.97 1.71 -13.19
C SER A 17 11.20 0.44 -13.59
N ALA A 18 10.39 -0.13 -12.68
CA ALA A 18 9.56 -1.28 -13.01
C ALA A 18 8.54 -0.96 -14.12
N TYR A 19 7.92 0.22 -14.09
CA TYR A 19 6.96 0.62 -15.12
C TYR A 19 7.63 1.10 -16.42
N ALA A 20 8.74 1.84 -16.32
CA ALA A 20 9.41 2.44 -17.48
C ALA A 20 10.34 1.47 -18.21
N ASP A 21 11.24 0.82 -17.46
CA ASP A 21 12.33 0.03 -18.02
C ASP A 21 11.91 -1.44 -18.16
N ASP A 22 11.31 -1.98 -17.10
CA ASP A 22 10.91 -3.38 -17.04
C ASP A 22 9.54 -3.63 -17.70
N ASN A 23 8.84 -2.58 -18.15
CA ASN A 23 7.51 -2.61 -18.77
C ASN A 23 6.45 -3.39 -17.96
N ALA A 24 6.51 -3.31 -16.62
CA ALA A 24 5.54 -3.95 -15.76
C ALA A 24 4.16 -3.26 -15.87
N ASP A 25 3.09 -4.04 -16.02
CA ASP A 25 1.71 -3.53 -15.95
C ASP A 25 1.18 -3.45 -14.52
N ILE A 26 1.70 -4.32 -13.65
CA ILE A 26 1.28 -4.47 -12.25
C ILE A 26 2.53 -4.59 -11.38
N ALA A 27 2.62 -3.75 -10.36
CA ALA A 27 3.59 -3.89 -9.27
C ALA A 27 2.88 -4.37 -7.99
N VAL A 28 3.58 -5.19 -7.18
CA VAL A 28 3.03 -5.75 -5.94
C VAL A 28 3.97 -5.48 -4.78
N GLY A 29 3.42 -5.09 -3.63
CA GLY A 29 4.02 -5.43 -2.34
C GLY A 29 4.63 -4.34 -1.44
N PRO A 30 4.33 -3.03 -1.49
CA PRO A 30 4.79 -2.16 -0.42
C PRO A 30 4.20 -2.62 0.92
N THR A 31 5.08 -3.14 1.79
CA THR A 31 4.69 -3.73 3.08
C THR A 31 4.57 -2.70 4.20
N SER A 32 5.37 -1.63 4.10
CA SER A 32 5.32 -0.50 5.03
C SER A 32 4.35 0.56 4.53
N SER A 33 3.49 1.07 5.42
CA SER A 33 2.55 2.15 5.11
C SER A 33 3.23 3.43 4.63
N GLY A 34 4.36 3.82 5.24
CA GLY A 34 5.10 5.01 4.83
C GLY A 34 5.67 4.89 3.41
N VAL A 35 6.13 3.69 3.06
CA VAL A 35 6.63 3.38 1.70
C VAL A 35 5.48 3.32 0.71
N ALA A 36 4.38 2.65 1.05
CA ALA A 36 3.19 2.55 0.20
C ALA A 36 2.65 3.93 -0.18
N LEU A 37 2.51 4.83 0.79
CA LEU A 37 2.02 6.20 0.56
C LEU A 37 2.91 6.99 -0.40
N ALA A 38 4.23 6.81 -0.33
CA ALA A 38 5.15 7.48 -1.24
C ALA A 38 5.11 6.92 -2.68
N MET A 39 4.65 5.69 -2.85
CA MET A 39 4.56 5.01 -4.16
C MET A 39 3.25 5.31 -4.90
N LEU A 40 2.18 5.73 -4.21
CA LEU A 40 0.87 5.97 -4.84
C LEU A 40 0.91 6.96 -6.01
N PRO A 41 1.62 8.10 -5.92
CA PRO A 41 1.70 9.06 -7.03
C PRO A 41 2.43 8.49 -8.25
N ILE A 42 3.36 7.55 -8.07
CA ILE A 42 4.09 6.92 -9.18
C ILE A 42 3.14 6.01 -9.96
N ALA A 43 2.27 5.25 -9.28
CA ALA A 43 1.24 4.46 -9.95
C ALA A 43 0.27 5.33 -10.76
N GLU A 44 -0.06 6.51 -10.24
CA GLU A 44 -0.91 7.48 -10.92
C GLU A 44 -0.24 8.11 -12.14
N GLU A 45 1.02 8.55 -12.01
CA GLU A 45 1.79 9.15 -13.10
C GLU A 45 1.99 8.21 -14.29
N TYR A 46 2.24 6.92 -14.00
CA TYR A 46 2.46 5.91 -15.03
C TYR A 46 1.18 5.24 -15.53
N GLU A 47 0.04 5.52 -14.88
CA GLU A 47 -1.23 4.87 -15.16
C GLU A 47 -1.20 3.34 -15.04
N LYS A 48 -0.43 2.82 -14.08
CA LYS A 48 -0.19 1.38 -13.87
C LYS A 48 -0.58 0.93 -12.47
N ILE A 49 -0.99 -0.33 -12.36
CA ILE A 49 -1.56 -0.87 -11.13
C ILE A 49 -0.49 -1.10 -10.07
N LEU A 50 -0.72 -0.56 -8.88
CA LEU A 50 0.01 -0.93 -7.67
C LEU A 50 -0.91 -1.72 -6.74
N LEU A 51 -0.60 -3.00 -6.54
CA LEU A 51 -1.22 -3.87 -5.57
C LEU A 51 -0.47 -3.79 -4.23
N VAL A 52 -1.10 -3.16 -3.25
CA VAL A 52 -0.54 -2.91 -1.92
C VAL A 52 -0.82 -4.11 -1.00
N GLU A 53 0.25 -4.66 -0.41
CA GLU A 53 0.18 -5.73 0.58
C GLU A 53 1.45 -5.76 1.46
N PRO A 54 1.37 -5.88 2.80
CA PRO A 54 0.19 -5.78 3.66
C PRO A 54 -0.02 -4.39 4.30
N ALA A 55 0.49 -3.30 3.70
CA ALA A 55 0.44 -1.97 4.32
C ALA A 55 -1.00 -1.55 4.74
N VAL A 56 -1.12 -1.06 5.98
CA VAL A 56 -2.41 -0.96 6.68
C VAL A 56 -2.97 0.45 6.81
N ALA A 57 -2.23 1.50 6.45
CA ALA A 57 -2.71 2.87 6.61
C ALA A 57 -4.03 3.10 5.84
N ASP A 58 -5.02 3.63 6.55
CA ASP A 58 -6.35 3.90 6.01
C ASP A 58 -6.33 4.80 4.77
N SER A 59 -5.41 5.76 4.76
CA SER A 59 -5.23 6.73 3.69
C SER A 59 -4.88 6.11 2.33
N ILE A 60 -4.32 4.89 2.29
CA ILE A 60 -3.94 4.19 1.05
C ILE A 60 -5.16 3.96 0.14
N THR A 61 -6.28 3.55 0.72
CA THR A 61 -7.58 3.41 0.04
C THR A 61 -8.58 4.46 0.52
N GLY A 62 -8.08 5.56 1.10
CA GLY A 62 -8.83 6.66 1.69
C GLY A 62 -8.52 7.98 0.99
N ASP A 63 -8.10 8.98 1.73
CA ASP A 63 -7.89 10.34 1.22
C ASP A 63 -6.72 10.49 0.22
N LYS A 64 -5.78 9.53 0.19
CA LYS A 64 -4.64 9.50 -0.75
C LYS A 64 -4.82 8.55 -1.91
N TRP A 65 -5.98 7.91 -2.02
CA TRP A 65 -6.26 6.92 -3.05
C TRP A 65 -6.34 7.51 -4.45
N ASN A 66 -5.96 6.71 -5.45
CA ASN A 66 -6.23 6.95 -6.87
C ASN A 66 -6.65 5.62 -7.55
N LYS A 67 -7.22 5.71 -8.76
CA LYS A 67 -7.85 4.57 -9.47
C LYS A 67 -6.91 3.40 -9.79
N TYR A 68 -5.60 3.57 -9.66
CA TYR A 68 -4.59 2.54 -9.93
C TYR A 68 -4.14 1.79 -8.68
N ILE A 69 -4.69 2.13 -7.51
CA ILE A 69 -4.32 1.53 -6.22
C ILE A 69 -5.36 0.49 -5.80
N PHE A 70 -4.87 -0.73 -5.59
CA PHE A 70 -5.64 -1.84 -5.05
C PHE A 70 -4.95 -2.35 -3.78
N ARG A 71 -5.71 -2.77 -2.79
CA ARG A 71 -5.17 -3.35 -1.56
C ARG A 71 -5.92 -4.62 -1.21
N THR A 72 -5.17 -5.67 -0.86
CA THR A 72 -5.71 -6.98 -0.51
C THR A 72 -5.95 -7.15 0.99
N GLY A 73 -5.09 -6.56 1.83
CA GLY A 73 -5.22 -6.61 3.28
C GLY A 73 -6.16 -5.58 3.88
N ARG A 74 -6.52 -5.82 5.15
CA ARG A 74 -7.26 -4.90 6.02
C ARG A 74 -6.51 -3.59 6.35
N ASN A 75 -7.23 -2.54 6.78
CA ASN A 75 -6.62 -1.33 7.38
C ASN A 75 -6.60 -1.34 8.92
N SER A 76 -5.84 -0.39 9.48
CA SER A 76 -5.81 -0.10 10.90
C SER A 76 -7.20 0.15 11.50
N SER A 77 -8.12 0.82 10.79
CA SER A 77 -9.50 1.01 11.32
C SER A 77 -10.25 -0.32 11.46
N GLN A 78 -10.12 -1.23 10.49
CA GLN A 78 -10.72 -2.57 10.58
C GLN A 78 -10.11 -3.36 11.74
N ASP A 79 -8.79 -3.29 11.94
CA ASP A 79 -8.13 -3.92 13.10
C ASP A 79 -8.65 -3.32 14.44
N ALA A 80 -8.82 -1.99 14.51
CA ALA A 80 -9.33 -1.32 15.70
C ALA A 80 -10.79 -1.70 16.02
N ILE A 81 -11.66 -1.72 15.01
CA ILE A 81 -13.06 -2.14 15.16
C ILE A 81 -13.14 -3.60 15.59
N ALA A 82 -12.36 -4.49 14.97
CA ALA A 82 -12.32 -5.90 15.35
C ALA A 82 -11.90 -6.09 16.82
N ASN A 83 -10.87 -5.37 17.26
CA ASN A 83 -10.44 -5.39 18.66
C ASN A 83 -11.53 -4.86 19.61
N ALA A 84 -12.20 -3.75 19.27
CA ALA A 84 -13.27 -3.21 20.09
C ALA A 84 -14.43 -4.23 20.26
N VAL A 85 -14.84 -4.89 19.18
CA VAL A 85 -15.88 -5.94 19.22
C VAL A 85 -15.44 -7.15 20.04
N ALA A 86 -14.15 -7.51 19.99
CA ALA A 86 -13.61 -8.63 20.77
C ALA A 86 -13.63 -8.34 22.28
N PHE A 87 -13.36 -7.10 22.69
CA PHE A 87 -13.36 -6.68 24.11
C PHE A 87 -14.74 -6.33 24.67
N ASP A 88 -15.75 -6.08 23.83
CA ASP A 88 -17.12 -5.77 24.25
C ASP A 88 -17.93 -7.02 24.66
N GLN A 89 -17.29 -8.18 24.80
CA GLN A 89 -17.93 -9.42 25.25
C GLN A 89 -18.07 -9.41 26.78
N PRO A 90 -19.22 -9.83 27.33
CA PRO A 90 -19.31 -10.12 28.76
C PRO A 90 -18.26 -11.17 29.13
N ASP A 91 -17.47 -10.91 30.17
CA ASP A 91 -16.44 -11.79 30.72
C ASP A 91 -15.10 -11.90 29.94
N THR A 92 -14.80 -10.96 29.02
CA THR A 92 -13.42 -10.65 28.57
C THR A 92 -12.84 -9.43 29.26
#